data_AF-A0A7S4VSK2-F1
#
_entry.id   AF-A0A7S4VSK2-F1
#
_cell.length_a   1.000
_cell.length_b   1.000
_cell.length_c   1.000
_cell.angle_alpha   90.00
_cell.angle_beta   90.00
_cell.angle_gamma   90.00
#
_symmetry.space_group_name_H-M   'P 1'
#
loop_
_entity.id
_entity.type
_entity.pdbx_description
1 polymer ?
#
loop_
_entity_poly.entity_id
_entity_poly.type
_entity_poly.pdbx_seq_one_letter_code
_entity_poly.pdbx_strand_id
1 'polypeptide(L)'
;LMYARMFWFHRCLCVFAMARTNKTKKTKYMAQAKRMHKELTDSLKNKNPNILHYVSLLNAEKAALKQKRNQEDVKKMYNDAITMSARGGYVHDAALAQERFADYLLNVVGDFNEAKYHIEGAIQRYTNWGAMGIVEHLHNKYEDVLASSSAH
;
A
#
# COMPACT_ATOMS: atom_id res chain seq x y z
N LEU A 1 12.85 -16.96 -10.95
CA LEU A 1 11.39 -16.74 -11.18
C LEU A 1 10.69 -15.95 -10.06
N MET A 2 11.02 -16.17 -8.77
CA MET A 2 10.41 -15.42 -7.65
C MET A 2 10.84 -13.93 -7.59
N TYR A 3 12.14 -13.64 -7.76
CA TYR A 3 12.67 -12.27 -7.79
C TYR A 3 12.09 -11.38 -8.89
N ALA A 4 11.82 -11.95 -10.07
CA ALA A 4 11.16 -11.22 -11.14
C ALA A 4 9.77 -10.73 -10.67
N ARG A 5 8.99 -11.60 -10.01
CA ARG A 5 7.63 -11.27 -9.55
C ARG A 5 7.61 -10.17 -8.49
N MET A 6 8.57 -10.19 -7.56
CA MET A 6 8.77 -9.11 -6.59
C MET A 6 9.07 -7.77 -7.29
N PHE A 7 9.96 -7.77 -8.28
CA PHE A 7 10.25 -6.58 -9.08
C PHE A 7 9.00 -6.06 -9.82
N TRP A 8 8.21 -6.95 -10.43
CA TRP A 8 6.96 -6.58 -11.10
C TRP A 8 5.93 -5.99 -10.13
N PHE A 9 5.84 -6.51 -8.91
CA PHE A 9 4.97 -6.00 -7.85
C PHE A 9 5.35 -4.57 -7.44
N HIS A 10 6.61 -4.33 -7.06
CA HIS A 10 7.07 -2.99 -6.67
C HIS A 10 6.95 -2.00 -7.83
N ARG A 11 7.26 -2.40 -9.06
CA ARG A 11 7.04 -1.56 -10.24
C ARG A 11 5.57 -1.18 -10.40
N CYS A 12 4.65 -2.10 -10.15
CA CYS A 12 3.21 -1.83 -10.20
C CYS A 12 2.80 -0.80 -9.15
N LEU A 13 3.27 -0.95 -7.90
CA LEU A 13 3.06 0.02 -6.82
C LEU A 13 3.58 1.42 -7.18
N CYS A 14 4.79 1.52 -7.73
CA CYS A 14 5.34 2.81 -8.16
C CYS A 14 4.47 3.48 -9.22
N VAL A 15 3.94 2.72 -10.19
CA VAL A 15 3.05 3.27 -11.22
C VAL A 15 1.71 3.70 -10.64
N PHE A 16 1.17 2.97 -9.65
CA PHE A 16 -0.02 3.40 -8.90
C PHE A 16 0.21 4.71 -8.14
N ALA A 17 1.32 4.83 -7.42
CA ALA A 17 1.71 6.06 -6.72
C ALA A 17 1.90 7.24 -7.69
N MET A 18 2.57 7.02 -8.84
CA MET A 18 2.70 8.04 -9.89
C MET A 18 1.35 8.46 -10.48
N ALA A 19 0.41 7.54 -10.62
CA ALA A 19 -0.94 7.87 -11.10
C ALA A 19 -1.74 8.72 -10.09
N ARG A 20 -1.45 8.64 -8.79
CA ARG A 20 -2.06 9.49 -7.76
C ARG A 20 -1.48 10.90 -7.76
N THR A 21 -0.16 11.01 -7.83
CA THR A 21 0.57 12.29 -7.68
C THR A 21 0.59 13.11 -8.97
N ASN A 22 0.69 12.47 -10.14
CA ASN A 22 0.89 13.16 -11.40
C ASN A 22 -0.43 13.47 -12.13
N LYS A 23 -0.89 14.72 -12.01
CA LYS A 23 -2.14 15.20 -12.62
C LYS A 23 -2.12 15.23 -14.16
N THR A 24 -0.98 15.52 -14.79
CA THR A 24 -0.89 15.70 -16.26
C THR A 24 -0.80 14.38 -17.03
N LYS A 25 -0.16 13.36 -16.45
CA LYS A 25 0.01 12.03 -17.08
C LYS A 25 -0.81 10.92 -16.41
N LYS A 26 -1.77 11.29 -15.55
CA LYS A 26 -2.64 10.38 -14.79
C LYS A 26 -3.22 9.25 -15.64
N THR A 27 -3.82 9.58 -16.79
CA THR A 27 -4.47 8.60 -17.67
C THR A 27 -3.48 7.57 -18.22
N LYS A 28 -2.27 7.99 -18.60
CA LYS A 28 -1.20 7.12 -19.09
C LYS A 28 -0.75 6.15 -18.00
N TYR A 29 -0.43 6.67 -16.81
CA TYR A 29 0.01 5.83 -15.69
C TYR A 29 -1.11 4.90 -15.22
N MET A 30 -2.37 5.35 -15.25
CA MET A 30 -3.52 4.51 -14.90
C MET A 30 -3.69 3.35 -15.89
N ALA A 31 -3.56 3.61 -17.20
CA ALA A 31 -3.61 2.56 -18.22
C ALA A 31 -2.46 1.55 -18.04
N GLN A 32 -1.24 2.04 -17.77
CA GLN A 32 -0.08 1.21 -17.51
C GLN A 32 -0.26 0.36 -16.24
N ALA A 33 -0.74 0.95 -15.14
CA ALA A 33 -0.99 0.25 -13.88
C ALA A 33 -2.05 -0.85 -14.06
N LYS A 34 -3.14 -0.55 -14.78
CA LYS A 34 -4.20 -1.54 -15.07
C LYS A 34 -3.67 -2.72 -15.89
N ARG A 35 -2.84 -2.46 -16.90
CA ARG A 35 -2.23 -3.52 -17.73
C ARG A 35 -1.32 -4.41 -16.89
N MET A 36 -0.39 -3.80 -16.16
CA MET A 36 0.56 -4.53 -15.30
C MET A 36 -0.15 -5.31 -14.19
N HIS A 37 -1.16 -4.71 -13.56
CA HIS A 37 -1.99 -5.40 -12.58
C HIS A 37 -2.65 -6.63 -13.19
N LYS A 38 -3.25 -6.51 -14.38
CA LYS A 38 -3.92 -7.64 -15.06
C LYS A 38 -2.93 -8.77 -15.34
N GLU A 39 -1.81 -8.45 -15.99
CA GLU A 39 -0.74 -9.40 -16.30
C GLU A 39 -0.23 -10.13 -15.06
N LEU A 40 -0.03 -9.39 -13.97
CA LEU A 40 0.42 -9.95 -12.70
C LEU A 40 -0.67 -10.83 -12.07
N THR A 41 -1.92 -10.38 -11.99
CA THR A 41 -3.01 -11.21 -11.44
C THR A 41 -3.25 -12.48 -12.24
N ASP A 42 -3.24 -12.40 -13.58
CA ASP A 42 -3.48 -13.56 -14.45
C ASP A 42 -2.32 -14.56 -14.36
N SER A 43 -1.08 -14.06 -14.24
CA SER A 43 0.11 -14.91 -14.02
C SER A 43 0.12 -15.57 -12.64
N LEU A 44 -0.52 -14.96 -11.64
CA LEU A 44 -0.53 -15.43 -10.25
C LEU A 44 -1.69 -16.37 -9.93
N LYS A 45 -2.85 -16.20 -10.58
CA LYS A 45 -4.04 -17.05 -10.40
C LYS A 45 -3.76 -18.55 -10.57
N ASN A 46 -2.79 -18.91 -11.40
CA ASN A 46 -2.61 -20.30 -11.81
C ASN A 46 -1.56 -21.09 -11.00
N LYS A 47 -0.73 -20.49 -10.12
CA LYS A 47 0.51 -21.19 -9.71
C LYS A 47 1.05 -21.03 -8.28
N ASN A 48 0.60 -20.09 -7.43
CA ASN A 48 1.15 -20.02 -6.04
C ASN A 48 0.31 -19.19 -5.03
N PRO A 49 -0.19 -19.79 -3.93
CA PRO A 49 -0.89 -19.06 -2.86
C PRO A 49 0.00 -18.05 -2.11
N ASN A 50 1.32 -18.22 -2.12
CA ASN A 50 2.27 -17.33 -1.43
C ASN A 50 2.33 -15.91 -2.03
N ILE A 51 1.55 -15.60 -3.06
CA ILE A 51 1.60 -14.30 -3.75
C ILE A 51 0.23 -13.60 -3.71
N LEU A 52 -0.74 -14.19 -3.00
CA LEU A 52 -2.08 -13.63 -2.84
C LEU A 52 -2.06 -12.28 -2.10
N HIS A 53 -1.12 -12.09 -1.17
CA HIS A 53 -0.98 -10.85 -0.42
C HIS A 53 -0.61 -9.66 -1.32
N TYR A 54 0.29 -9.86 -2.30
CA TYR A 54 0.60 -8.84 -3.32
C TYR A 54 -0.61 -8.49 -4.17
N VAL A 55 -1.37 -9.50 -4.61
CA VAL A 55 -2.59 -9.28 -5.39
C VAL A 55 -3.62 -8.49 -4.58
N SER A 56 -3.77 -8.80 -3.29
CA SER A 56 -4.70 -8.10 -2.39
C SER A 56 -4.37 -6.61 -2.30
N LEU A 57 -3.10 -6.26 -2.07
CA LEU A 57 -2.67 -4.86 -1.98
C LEU A 57 -2.85 -4.12 -3.32
N LEU A 58 -2.51 -4.75 -4.44
CA LEU A 58 -2.68 -4.13 -5.77
C LEU A 58 -4.14 -3.89 -6.12
N ASN A 59 -5.04 -4.78 -5.70
CA ASN A 59 -6.47 -4.58 -5.85
C ASN A 59 -6.94 -3.37 -5.03
N ALA A 60 -6.45 -3.19 -3.81
CA ALA A 60 -6.76 -2.03 -2.96
C ALA A 60 -6.28 -0.72 -3.60
N GLU A 61 -5.03 -0.67 -4.07
CA GLU A 61 -4.47 0.49 -4.78
C GLU A 61 -5.28 0.87 -6.03
N LYS A 62 -5.69 -0.15 -6.81
CA LYS A 62 -6.55 0.04 -7.98
C LYS A 62 -7.93 0.56 -7.63
N ALA A 63 -8.49 0.10 -6.51
CA ALA A 63 -9.78 0.58 -6.01
C ALA A 63 -9.70 2.04 -5.59
N ALA A 64 -8.65 2.40 -4.85
CA ALA A 64 -8.38 3.75 -4.38
C ALA A 64 -8.09 4.76 -5.52
N LEU A 65 -7.62 4.31 -6.70
CA LEU A 65 -7.53 5.18 -7.88
C LEU A 65 -8.90 5.56 -8.47
N LYS A 66 -9.95 4.78 -8.21
CA LYS A 66 -11.28 5.05 -8.74
C LYS A 66 -12.02 5.98 -7.79
N GLN A 67 -12.10 7.26 -8.17
CA GLN A 67 -12.80 8.32 -7.41
C GLN A 67 -14.29 8.05 -7.11
N LYS A 68 -14.92 7.04 -7.74
CA LYS A 68 -16.35 6.71 -7.58
C LYS A 68 -16.63 5.48 -6.70
N ARG A 69 -15.61 4.84 -6.11
CA ARG A 69 -15.86 3.71 -5.20
C ARG A 69 -16.19 4.22 -3.79
N ASN A 70 -17.02 3.47 -3.08
CA ASN A 70 -17.28 3.68 -1.67
C ASN A 70 -15.94 3.61 -0.91
N GLN A 71 -15.66 4.62 -0.09
CA GLN A 71 -14.42 4.71 0.69
C GLN A 71 -14.30 3.49 1.63
N GLU A 72 -15.40 3.03 2.21
CA GLU A 72 -15.41 1.88 3.10
C GLU A 72 -14.98 0.58 2.41
N ASP A 73 -15.37 0.37 1.15
CA ASP A 73 -14.91 -0.78 0.38
C ASP A 73 -13.39 -0.73 0.18
N VAL A 74 -12.85 0.46 -0.07
CA VAL A 74 -11.41 0.65 -0.26
C VAL A 74 -10.66 0.42 1.05
N LYS A 75 -11.14 0.98 2.17
CA LYS A 75 -10.59 0.75 3.51
C LYS A 75 -10.56 -0.74 3.84
N LYS A 76 -11.67 -1.45 3.60
CA LYS A 76 -11.77 -2.89 3.79
C LYS A 76 -10.74 -3.65 2.96
N MET A 77 -10.58 -3.31 1.68
CA MET A 77 -9.59 -3.96 0.81
C MET A 77 -8.14 -3.77 1.30
N TYR A 78 -7.81 -2.59 1.85
CA TYR A 78 -6.50 -2.38 2.48
C TYR A 78 -6.34 -3.22 3.75
N ASN A 79 -7.35 -3.24 4.63
CA ASN A 79 -7.32 -4.06 5.84
C ASN A 79 -7.20 -5.57 5.55
N ASP A 80 -7.87 -6.05 4.51
CA ASP A 80 -7.75 -7.43 4.03
C ASP A 80 -6.33 -7.71 3.54
N ALA A 81 -5.69 -6.78 2.81
CA ALA A 81 -4.31 -6.92 2.36
C ALA A 81 -3.31 -6.94 3.53
N ILE A 82 -3.48 -6.07 4.53
CA ILE A 82 -2.67 -6.05 5.76
C ILE A 82 -2.81 -7.38 6.51
N THR A 83 -4.05 -7.81 6.73
CA THR A 83 -4.36 -9.05 7.46
C THR A 83 -3.79 -10.28 6.75
N MET A 84 -3.95 -10.36 5.43
CA MET A 84 -3.42 -11.46 4.63
C MET A 84 -1.90 -11.53 4.68
N SER A 85 -1.22 -10.38 4.57
CA SER A 85 0.24 -10.30 4.66
C SER A 85 0.74 -10.70 6.06
N ALA A 86 0.10 -10.17 7.10
CA ALA A 86 0.46 -10.43 8.49
C ALA A 86 0.26 -11.91 8.87
N ARG A 87 -0.89 -12.50 8.52
CA ARG A 87 -1.18 -13.93 8.78
C ARG A 87 -0.26 -14.85 7.99
N GLY A 88 0.20 -14.42 6.82
CA GLY A 88 1.16 -15.17 6.01
C GLY A 88 2.62 -15.08 6.48
N GLY A 89 2.91 -14.32 7.54
CA GLY A 89 4.28 -14.10 8.03
C GLY A 89 5.08 -13.06 7.22
N TYR A 90 4.43 -12.36 6.27
CA TYR A 90 5.06 -11.33 5.44
C TYR A 90 5.02 -9.98 6.16
N VAL A 91 5.81 -9.86 7.23
CA VAL A 91 5.79 -8.69 8.13
C VAL A 91 6.10 -7.37 7.40
N HIS A 92 7.08 -7.38 6.51
CA HIS A 92 7.47 -6.21 5.71
C HIS A 92 6.39 -5.83 4.68
N ASP A 93 5.67 -6.80 4.12
CA ASP A 93 4.57 -6.55 3.19
C ASP A 93 3.32 -6.03 3.91
N ALA A 94 3.08 -6.49 5.14
CA ALA A 94 2.04 -5.94 6.00
C ALA A 94 2.35 -4.49 6.38
N ALA A 95 3.61 -4.18 6.68
CA ALA A 95 4.07 -2.81 6.95
C ALA A 95 3.91 -1.90 5.72
N LEU A 96 4.30 -2.38 4.54
CA LEU A 96 4.11 -1.68 3.28
C LEU A 96 2.64 -1.42 3.00
N ALA A 97 1.77 -2.41 3.21
CA ALA A 97 0.33 -2.26 3.04
C ALA A 97 -0.26 -1.20 3.98
N GLN A 98 0.23 -1.12 5.23
CA GLN A 98 -0.16 -0.07 6.18
C GLN A 98 0.32 1.32 5.73
N GLU A 99 1.56 1.46 5.25
CA GLU A 99 2.05 2.74 4.70
C GLU A 99 1.19 3.20 3.51
N ARG A 100 0.90 2.29 2.57
CA ARG A 100 0.06 2.56 1.41
C ARG A 100 -1.37 2.94 1.78
N PHE A 101 -1.89 2.36 2.85
CA PHE A 101 -3.22 2.68 3.36
C PHE A 101 -3.25 4.06 4.03
N ALA A 102 -2.26 4.38 4.87
CA ALA A 102 -2.11 5.70 5.46
C ALA A 102 -1.99 6.80 4.38
N ASP A 103 -1.22 6.57 3.31
CA ASP A 103 -1.15 7.46 2.15
C ASP A 103 -2.52 7.73 1.51
N TYR A 104 -3.37 6.70 1.41
CA TYR A 104 -4.73 6.84 0.91
C TYR A 104 -5.64 7.62 1.87
N LEU A 105 -5.56 7.32 3.17
CA LEU A 105 -6.34 7.98 4.21
C LEU A 105 -6.03 9.48 4.28
N LEU A 106 -4.76 9.87 4.22
CA LEU A 106 -4.35 11.28 4.24
C LEU A 106 -4.76 12.03 2.96
N ASN A 107 -4.47 11.46 1.78
CA ASN A 107 -4.56 12.21 0.53
C ASN A 107 -5.93 12.11 -0.16
N VAL A 108 -6.76 11.14 0.20
CA VAL A 108 -8.04 10.89 -0.49
C VAL A 108 -9.23 10.96 0.46
N VAL A 109 -9.11 10.40 1.66
CA VAL A 109 -10.22 10.37 2.64
C VAL A 109 -10.19 11.62 3.54
N GLY A 110 -9.01 12.06 3.96
CA GLY A 110 -8.82 13.12 4.96
C GLY A 110 -8.93 12.63 6.41
N ASP A 111 -8.73 11.33 6.65
CA ASP A 111 -8.84 10.71 7.98
C ASP A 111 -7.47 10.59 8.65
N PHE A 112 -7.07 11.64 9.36
CA PHE A 112 -5.74 11.75 9.97
C PHE A 112 -5.53 10.78 11.13
N ASN A 113 -6.57 10.52 11.93
CA ASN A 113 -6.47 9.63 13.09
C ASN A 113 -6.26 8.17 12.65
N GLU A 114 -7.04 7.71 11.67
CA GLU A 114 -6.86 6.36 11.12
C GLU A 114 -5.52 6.26 10.37
N ALA A 115 -5.13 7.30 9.62
CA ALA A 115 -3.84 7.33 8.94
C ALA A 115 -2.67 7.17 9.92
N LYS A 116 -2.72 7.90 11.03
CA LYS A 116 -1.71 7.84 12.08
C LYS A 116 -1.58 6.43 12.66
N TYR A 117 -2.70 5.80 13.02
CA TYR A 117 -2.72 4.43 13.51
C TYR A 117 -2.01 3.45 12.54
N HIS A 118 -2.24 3.62 11.24
CA HIS A 118 -1.56 2.81 10.23
C HIS A 118 -0.06 3.14 10.08
N ILE A 119 0.35 4.40 10.20
CA ILE A 119 1.76 4.79 10.19
C ILE A 119 2.50 4.18 11.38
N GLU A 120 1.95 4.29 12.58
CA GLU A 120 2.53 3.71 13.80
C GLU A 120 2.64 2.18 13.69
N GLY A 121 1.60 1.52 13.17
CA GLY A 121 1.63 0.09 12.88
C GLY A 121 2.73 -0.29 11.88
N ALA A 122 2.93 0.50 10.81
CA ALA A 122 3.98 0.26 9.83
C ALA A 122 5.37 0.41 10.47
N ILE A 123 5.58 1.46 11.27
CA ILE A 123 6.82 1.70 12.03
C ILE A 123 7.12 0.52 12.95
N GLN A 124 6.13 0.05 13.73
CA GLN A 124 6.31 -1.08 14.63
C GLN A 124 6.73 -2.34 13.88
N ARG A 125 6.08 -2.64 12.74
CA ARG A 125 6.41 -3.82 11.93
C ARG A 125 7.79 -3.73 11.29
N TYR A 126 8.16 -2.56 10.76
CA TYR A 126 9.50 -2.36 10.21
C TYR A 126 10.59 -2.41 11.27
N THR A 127 10.31 -1.91 12.48
CA THR A 127 11.20 -2.03 13.65
C THR A 127 11.42 -3.49 14.01
N ASN A 128 10.34 -4.27 14.14
CA ASN A 128 10.41 -5.70 14.44
C ASN A 128 11.14 -6.50 13.35
N TRP A 129 11.07 -6.05 12.10
CA TRP A 129 11.81 -6.66 11.00
C TRP A 129 13.29 -6.22 10.93
N GLY A 130 13.68 -5.15 11.63
CA GLY A 130 15.04 -4.62 11.66
C GLY A 130 15.36 -3.58 10.58
N ALA A 131 14.35 -3.06 9.88
CA ALA A 131 14.53 -2.08 8.80
C ALA A 131 14.61 -0.64 9.31
N MET A 132 15.61 -0.33 10.13
CA MET A 132 15.73 0.96 10.83
C MET A 132 15.83 2.17 9.89
N GLY A 133 16.47 2.04 8.72
CA GLY A 133 16.50 3.13 7.74
C GLY A 133 15.12 3.48 7.16
N ILE A 134 14.22 2.49 7.04
CA ILE A 134 12.83 2.74 6.63
C ILE A 134 12.04 3.38 7.79
N VAL A 135 12.29 2.94 9.02
CA VAL A 135 11.68 3.53 10.23
C VAL A 135 12.02 5.03 10.33
N GLU A 136 13.30 5.37 10.21
CA GLU A 136 13.75 6.78 10.20
C GLU A 136 13.10 7.57 9.06
N HIS A 137 13.06 7.00 7.85
CA HIS A 137 12.39 7.64 6.72
C HIS A 137 10.90 7.91 7.00
N LEU A 138 10.18 6.96 7.60
CA LEU A 138 8.76 7.13 7.94
C LEU A 138 8.54 8.20 9.01
N HIS A 139 9.40 8.24 10.04
CA HIS A 139 9.35 9.30 11.05
C HIS A 139 9.52 10.68 10.42
N ASN A 140 10.53 10.85 9.55
CA ASN A 140 10.79 12.12 8.86
C ASN A 140 9.65 12.49 7.89
N LYS A 141 9.10 11.51 7.18
CA LYS A 141 8.05 11.74 6.17
C LYS A 141 6.70 12.12 6.79
N TYR A 142 6.39 11.57 7.96
CA TYR A 142 5.09 11.73 8.63
C TYR A 142 5.19 12.48 9.95
N GLU A 143 6.24 13.27 10.15
CA GLU A 143 6.51 14.00 11.40
C GLU A 143 5.28 14.78 11.88
N ASP A 144 4.66 15.57 11.00
CA ASP A 144 3.47 16.37 11.30
C ASP A 144 2.28 15.52 11.78
N VAL A 145 2.10 14.34 11.18
CA VAL A 145 1.00 13.41 11.47
C VAL A 145 1.26 12.65 12.78
N LEU A 146 2.53 12.37 13.09
CA LEU A 146 2.92 11.69 14.32
C LEU A 146 2.93 12.64 15.53
N ALA A 147 3.37 13.88 15.33
CA ALA A 147 3.47 14.91 16.38
C ALA A 147 2.11 15.39 16.91
N SER A 148 1.04 15.24 16.13
CA SER A 148 -0.30 15.73 16.47
C SER A 148 -1.00 14.98 17.65
N SER A 149 -0.29 14.11 18.40
CA SER A 149 -0.77 13.52 19.68
C SER A 149 -0.21 14.17 20.94
N SER A 150 0.79 15.04 20.88
CA SER A 150 1.41 15.56 22.11
C SER A 150 0.58 16.65 22.80
N ALA A 151 -0.59 16.98 22.27
CA ALA A 151 -1.46 18.04 22.77
C ALA A 151 -2.90 17.55 22.88
N HIS A 152 -3.18 16.61 23.78
CA HIS A 152 -4.46 16.46 24.47
C HIS A 152 -4.28 15.74 25.80
#